data_AF-A0AAU3H710-F1
#
_entry.id   AF-A0AAU3H710-F1
#
_cell.length_a   1.000
_cell.length_b   1.000
_cell.length_c   1.000
_cell.angle_alpha   90.00
_cell.angle_beta   90.00
_cell.angle_gamma   90.00
#
_symmetry.space_group_name_H-M   'P 1'
#
loop_
_entity.id
_entity.type
_entity.pdbx_description
1 polymer ?
#
loop_
_entity_poly.entity_id
_entity_poly.type
_entity_poly.pdbx_seq_one_letter_code
_entity_poly.pdbx_strand_id
1 'polypeptide(L)'
;MPAHRTTGNPAHVEPAGGGGAGTPARRITHTPPRPPPAGVPLPESPAPRVARPLRRALAVVFLLVVAGLPAGSSSAGGSGPGTVRVLQMNLCNSGRAGCYTGGSVRRAAEVIAAERPDVVTLNEICRDDVDTLARALAAVRPGGRVVPAFQAAGDRPSRAATRCVNGQAYGIGLVARLAGPGARAGAHRGTYPAQDLADPEERVWLCLHAAAVLHACTTHLANTDGAVALAQCAHLLDTVVPAIRRDAGYAPTVLGGDLNLRAGGAPDVRSCVPPGYRRVDDGARQQIMATTDVTICCRRAVDMRGTTDHPALVATLTVDRPPR
;
A
#
# COMPACT_ATOMS: atom_id res chain seq x y z
N MET A 1 25.22 -60.13 -30.08
CA MET A 1 25.51 -61.21 -29.10
C MET A 1 25.51 -60.60 -27.69
N PRO A 2 25.03 -61.34 -26.67
CA PRO A 2 23.97 -60.97 -25.71
C PRO A 2 24.46 -60.14 -24.51
N ALA A 3 23.68 -59.20 -23.96
CA ALA A 3 22.53 -59.31 -23.03
C ALA A 3 22.91 -59.64 -21.58
N HIS A 4 22.58 -58.75 -20.64
CA HIS A 4 22.16 -59.14 -19.28
C HIS A 4 21.16 -58.12 -18.71
N ARG A 5 19.93 -58.62 -18.51
CA ARG A 5 18.88 -58.08 -17.65
C ARG A 5 19.23 -58.40 -16.20
N THR A 6 18.91 -57.49 -15.29
CA THR A 6 18.56 -57.83 -13.90
C THR A 6 17.32 -57.07 -13.50
N THR A 7 16.26 -57.84 -13.30
CA THR A 7 14.95 -57.46 -12.75
C THR A 7 15.02 -57.54 -11.21
N GLY A 8 14.69 -56.46 -10.52
CA GLY A 8 14.47 -56.42 -9.07
C GLY A 8 13.04 -55.97 -8.79
N ASN A 9 12.29 -56.84 -8.11
CA ASN A 9 10.85 -56.75 -7.83
C ASN A 9 10.56 -55.71 -6.71
N PRO A 10 9.45 -54.94 -6.76
CA PRO A 10 9.06 -54.04 -5.68
C PRO A 10 8.29 -54.77 -4.57
N ALA A 11 8.64 -54.48 -3.32
CA ALA A 11 7.90 -54.94 -2.14
C ALA A 11 6.60 -54.13 -1.98
N HIS A 12 5.49 -54.86 -1.87
CA HIS A 12 4.18 -54.38 -1.44
C HIS A 12 4.24 -53.81 -0.03
N VAL A 13 3.68 -52.62 0.16
CA VAL A 13 3.35 -52.05 1.49
C VAL A 13 1.83 -51.99 1.57
N GLU A 14 1.25 -52.74 2.51
CA GLU A 14 -0.16 -52.68 2.88
C GLU A 14 -0.49 -51.37 3.64
N PRO A 15 -1.69 -50.79 3.46
CA PRO A 15 -2.14 -49.68 4.28
C PRO A 15 -2.84 -50.19 5.55
N ALA A 16 -2.33 -49.77 6.71
CA ALA A 16 -3.03 -49.93 7.98
C ALA A 16 -4.20 -48.95 8.06
N GLY A 17 -5.42 -49.49 8.11
CA GLY A 17 -6.64 -48.76 8.42
C GLY A 17 -6.69 -48.36 9.90
N GLY A 18 -7.02 -47.09 10.15
CA GLY A 18 -7.31 -46.56 11.47
C GLY A 18 -8.59 -45.74 11.44
N GLY A 19 -9.71 -46.40 11.74
CA GLY A 19 -11.01 -45.76 11.91
C GLY A 19 -11.07 -44.97 13.21
N GLY A 20 -11.07 -43.64 13.11
CA GLY A 20 -11.38 -42.73 14.21
C GLY A 20 -12.86 -42.37 14.18
N ALA A 21 -13.60 -42.82 15.19
CA ALA A 21 -15.00 -42.48 15.41
C ALA A 21 -15.16 -40.96 15.67
N GLY A 22 -15.89 -40.28 14.79
CA GLY A 22 -16.24 -38.87 14.93
C GLY A 22 -17.38 -38.66 15.92
N THR A 23 -17.10 -37.84 16.93
CA THR A 23 -18.10 -37.28 17.86
C THR A 23 -19.11 -36.41 17.11
N PRO A 24 -20.43 -36.54 17.35
CA PRO A 24 -21.43 -35.71 16.67
C PRO A 24 -21.34 -34.24 17.12
N ALA A 25 -21.15 -33.35 16.15
CA ALA A 25 -21.13 -31.90 16.35
C ALA A 25 -22.49 -31.39 16.86
N ARG A 26 -22.45 -30.72 18.01
CA ARG A 26 -23.60 -30.08 18.67
C ARG A 26 -24.05 -28.89 17.83
N ARG A 27 -25.25 -28.98 17.24
CA ARG A 27 -25.89 -27.91 16.45
C ARG A 27 -26.24 -26.74 17.38
N ILE A 28 -25.42 -25.68 17.37
CA ILE A 28 -25.72 -24.41 18.02
C ILE A 28 -26.68 -23.64 17.10
N THR A 29 -27.96 -23.61 17.45
CA THR A 29 -28.94 -22.72 16.81
C THR A 29 -28.74 -21.31 17.33
N HIS A 30 -28.11 -20.45 16.54
CA HIS A 30 -28.07 -19.01 16.80
C HIS A 30 -29.44 -18.40 16.47
N THR A 31 -30.20 -18.04 17.50
CA THR A 31 -31.36 -17.15 17.38
C THR A 31 -30.86 -15.73 17.15
N PRO A 32 -31.25 -15.03 16.06
CA PRO A 32 -30.85 -13.66 15.84
C PRO A 32 -31.51 -12.71 16.87
N PRO A 33 -30.80 -11.66 17.32
CA PRO A 33 -31.37 -10.67 18.24
C PRO A 33 -32.48 -9.83 17.57
N ARG A 34 -33.51 -9.51 18.35
CA ARG A 34 -34.63 -8.64 17.96
C ARG A 34 -34.14 -7.23 17.58
N PRO A 35 -34.71 -6.60 16.53
CA PRO A 35 -34.44 -5.20 16.24
C PRO A 35 -35.02 -4.27 17.33
N PRO A 36 -34.37 -3.12 17.60
CA PRO A 36 -34.90 -2.13 18.53
C PRO A 36 -36.14 -1.42 17.96
N PRO A 37 -37.06 -0.96 18.83
CA PRO A 37 -38.25 -0.25 18.41
C PRO A 37 -37.91 1.11 17.77
N ALA A 38 -38.57 1.41 16.67
CA ALA A 38 -38.49 2.69 15.98
C ALA A 38 -39.29 3.76 16.72
N GLY A 39 -38.70 4.95 16.89
CA GLY A 39 -39.45 6.19 17.13
C GLY A 39 -39.02 7.00 18.35
N VAL A 40 -38.08 7.93 18.14
CA VAL A 40 -38.09 9.21 18.86
C VAL A 40 -37.75 10.30 17.82
N PRO A 41 -38.65 11.25 17.53
CA PRO A 41 -38.35 12.38 16.66
C PRO A 41 -37.42 13.36 17.37
N LEU A 42 -36.36 13.81 16.69
CA LEU A 42 -35.50 14.89 17.17
C LEU A 42 -36.15 16.26 16.83
N PRO A 43 -36.07 17.26 17.73
CA PRO A 43 -36.64 18.57 17.52
C PRO A 43 -35.85 19.39 16.50
N GLU A 44 -36.59 20.09 15.63
CA GLU A 44 -36.09 21.02 14.62
C GLU A 44 -35.40 22.24 15.26
N SER A 45 -34.19 22.54 14.81
CA SER A 45 -33.50 23.80 15.14
C SER A 45 -33.96 24.92 14.19
N PRO A 46 -34.34 26.10 14.70
CA PRO A 46 -34.79 27.21 13.86
C PRO A 46 -33.62 27.94 13.18
N ALA A 47 -33.80 28.25 11.90
CA ALA A 47 -32.87 29.04 11.09
C ALA A 47 -32.81 30.51 11.56
N PRO A 48 -31.61 31.13 11.65
CA PRO A 48 -31.50 32.56 11.83
C PRO A 48 -31.66 33.32 10.51
N ARG A 49 -32.39 34.43 10.61
CA ARG A 49 -32.93 35.28 9.56
C ARG A 49 -31.86 36.09 8.82
N VAL A 50 -32.11 36.28 7.53
CA VAL A 50 -31.45 37.25 6.65
C VAL A 50 -31.80 38.68 7.08
N ALA A 51 -30.79 39.54 7.19
CA ALA A 51 -30.95 40.99 7.11
C ALA A 51 -29.84 41.60 6.24
N ARG A 52 -30.27 42.25 5.15
CA ARG A 52 -29.57 43.27 4.34
C ARG A 52 -30.16 44.65 4.74
N PRO A 53 -29.70 45.84 4.27
CA PRO A 53 -28.53 46.18 3.44
C PRO A 53 -27.80 47.51 3.88
N LEU A 54 -26.82 47.91 3.03
CA LEU A 54 -26.54 49.30 2.58
C LEU A 54 -25.78 50.28 3.52
N ARG A 55 -24.57 50.72 3.11
CA ARG A 55 -24.32 52.05 2.49
C ARG A 55 -22.82 52.42 2.36
N ARG A 56 -22.49 52.81 1.12
CA ARG A 56 -21.69 53.98 0.67
C ARG A 56 -20.17 54.07 0.93
N ALA A 57 -19.47 53.87 -0.18
CA ALA A 57 -18.27 54.51 -0.71
C ALA A 57 -17.70 55.76 -0.02
N LEU A 58 -16.36 55.82 0.02
CA LEU A 58 -15.56 57.01 -0.31
C LEU A 58 -14.16 56.58 -0.76
N ALA A 59 -13.79 57.02 -1.96
CA ALA A 59 -12.47 56.91 -2.54
C ALA A 59 -11.56 58.04 -2.00
N VAL A 60 -10.23 57.88 -2.07
CA VAL A 60 -9.27 58.84 -2.64
C VAL A 60 -7.83 58.29 -2.54
N VAL A 61 -7.28 58.15 -3.73
CA VAL A 61 -5.89 58.11 -4.22
C VAL A 61 -4.83 58.76 -3.32
N PHE A 62 -3.74 58.03 -3.07
CA PHE A 62 -2.39 58.62 -2.97
C PHE A 62 -1.39 57.73 -3.72
N LEU A 63 -1.04 58.17 -4.92
CA LEU A 63 0.15 57.76 -5.67
C LEU A 63 1.30 58.69 -5.24
N LEU A 64 2.46 58.15 -4.91
CA LEU A 64 3.80 58.66 -5.30
C LEU A 64 4.92 57.78 -4.69
N VAL A 65 5.55 57.00 -5.59
CA VAL A 65 7.00 56.81 -5.78
C VAL A 65 7.90 56.63 -4.53
N VAL A 66 8.38 55.39 -4.34
CA VAL A 66 9.78 55.14 -3.94
C VAL A 66 10.37 54.15 -4.93
N ALA A 67 11.34 54.63 -5.69
CA ALA A 67 12.21 53.85 -6.56
C ALA A 67 13.25 53.06 -5.74
N GLY A 68 13.59 51.87 -6.24
CA GLY A 68 14.95 51.35 -6.15
C GLY A 68 15.35 50.59 -4.89
N LEU A 69 15.01 49.28 -4.82
CA LEU A 69 15.85 48.27 -4.17
C LEU A 69 15.78 46.95 -4.96
N PRO A 70 16.86 46.48 -5.61
CA PRO A 70 16.95 45.11 -6.11
C PRO A 70 17.34 44.21 -4.93
N ALA A 71 16.39 43.91 -4.05
CA ALA A 71 16.60 42.86 -3.06
C ALA A 71 16.14 41.53 -3.66
N GLY A 72 17.02 40.95 -4.48
CA GLY A 72 17.00 39.54 -4.80
C GLY A 72 17.11 38.74 -3.50
N SER A 73 15.97 38.47 -2.87
CA SER A 73 15.87 37.44 -1.84
C SER A 73 15.82 36.11 -2.57
N SER A 74 16.99 35.63 -3.00
CA SER A 74 17.21 34.20 -3.15
C SER A 74 16.78 33.60 -1.83
N SER A 75 15.59 33.00 -1.80
CA SER A 75 15.20 32.13 -0.71
C SER A 75 16.21 31.00 -0.75
N ALA A 76 17.29 31.15 0.02
CA ALA A 76 18.19 30.06 0.34
C ALA A 76 17.27 28.99 0.93
N GLY A 77 16.99 27.97 0.11
CA GLY A 77 15.97 26.96 0.38
C GLY A 77 16.17 26.42 1.77
N GLY A 78 15.28 26.85 2.66
CA GLY A 78 15.23 26.47 4.06
C GLY A 78 15.36 24.97 4.13
N SER A 79 16.45 24.59 4.76
CA SER A 79 17.06 23.30 4.65
C SER A 79 16.52 22.36 5.74
N GLY A 80 15.21 22.40 5.96
CA GLY A 80 14.53 21.67 7.02
C GLY A 80 14.22 20.21 6.65
N PRO A 81 13.86 19.39 7.64
CA PRO A 81 13.37 18.03 7.41
C PRO A 81 12.16 18.05 6.47
N GLY A 82 12.16 17.14 5.48
CA GLY A 82 11.01 16.96 4.60
C GLY A 82 9.95 16.08 5.26
N THR A 83 8.67 16.44 5.15
CA THR A 83 7.57 15.56 5.58
C THR A 83 7.04 14.77 4.38
N VAL A 84 6.89 13.46 4.52
CA VAL A 84 6.33 12.56 3.52
C VAL A 84 5.17 11.78 4.14
N ARG A 85 3.98 11.86 3.54
CA ARG A 85 2.81 11.07 3.94
C ARG A 85 2.66 9.84 3.06
N VAL A 86 2.58 8.67 3.68
CA VAL A 86 2.45 7.39 3.00
C VAL A 86 1.11 6.76 3.33
N LEU A 87 0.41 6.31 2.31
CA LEU A 87 -0.87 5.63 2.39
C LEU A 87 -0.71 4.22 1.80
N GLN A 88 -0.85 3.19 2.63
CA GLN A 88 -0.90 1.81 2.18
C GLN A 88 -2.35 1.31 2.20
N MET A 89 -2.74 0.56 1.17
CA MET A 89 -4.07 -0.05 1.05
C MET A 89 -4.02 -1.42 0.37
N ASN A 90 -4.68 -2.42 0.94
CA ASN A 90 -5.12 -3.62 0.23
C ASN A 90 -6.59 -3.43 -0.18
N LEU A 91 -6.88 -3.49 -1.49
CA LEU A 91 -8.19 -3.11 -2.03
C LEU A 91 -9.14 -4.26 -2.30
N CYS A 92 -8.68 -5.52 -2.21
CA CYS A 92 -9.48 -6.69 -2.58
C CYS A 92 -10.24 -6.50 -3.92
N ASN A 93 -9.60 -5.93 -4.93
CA ASN A 93 -10.27 -5.42 -6.13
C ASN A 93 -10.27 -6.41 -7.31
N SER A 94 -9.83 -7.66 -7.11
CA SER A 94 -9.80 -8.66 -8.19
C SER A 94 -11.18 -9.01 -8.75
N GLY A 95 -12.23 -8.86 -7.95
CA GLY A 95 -13.56 -9.39 -8.28
C GLY A 95 -13.77 -10.86 -7.92
N ARG A 96 -12.76 -11.53 -7.35
CA ARG A 96 -12.77 -12.98 -7.13
C ARG A 96 -12.86 -13.38 -5.66
N ALA A 97 -12.22 -12.62 -4.78
CA ALA A 97 -12.22 -12.88 -3.35
C ALA A 97 -13.53 -12.44 -2.69
N GLY A 98 -13.92 -13.09 -1.59
CA GLY A 98 -15.16 -12.79 -0.87
C GLY A 98 -15.24 -11.38 -0.27
N CYS A 99 -14.10 -10.70 -0.11
CA CYS A 99 -14.03 -9.31 0.33
C CYS A 99 -14.33 -8.29 -0.79
N TYR A 100 -14.46 -8.73 -2.05
CA TYR A 100 -14.72 -7.83 -3.16
C TYR A 100 -16.14 -7.27 -3.12
N THR A 101 -16.25 -5.95 -3.22
CA THR A 101 -17.53 -5.24 -3.27
C THR A 101 -17.73 -4.43 -4.54
N GLY A 102 -16.69 -4.28 -5.37
CA GLY A 102 -16.64 -3.32 -6.49
C GLY A 102 -16.55 -1.85 -6.07
N GLY A 103 -16.49 -1.54 -4.76
CA GLY A 103 -16.48 -0.18 -4.24
C GLY A 103 -15.12 0.36 -3.80
N SER A 104 -14.09 -0.49 -3.72
CA SER A 104 -12.83 -0.14 -3.03
C SER A 104 -12.02 0.94 -3.75
N VAL A 105 -11.99 0.96 -5.08
CA VAL A 105 -11.26 1.99 -5.85
C VAL A 105 -11.86 3.37 -5.64
N ARG A 106 -13.20 3.50 -5.71
CA ARG A 106 -13.87 4.77 -5.40
C ARG A 106 -13.57 5.23 -3.98
N ARG A 107 -13.66 4.31 -3.02
CA ARG A 107 -13.36 4.62 -1.61
C ARG A 107 -11.90 5.02 -1.42
N ALA A 108 -10.97 4.35 -2.08
CA ALA A 108 -9.54 4.69 -2.05
C ALA A 108 -9.29 6.10 -2.59
N ALA A 109 -9.98 6.53 -3.66
CA ALA A 109 -9.88 7.90 -4.16
C ALA A 109 -10.37 8.94 -3.14
N GLU A 110 -11.45 8.66 -2.41
CA GLU A 110 -11.93 9.51 -1.31
C GLU A 110 -10.90 9.61 -0.17
N VAL A 111 -10.30 8.48 0.21
CA VAL A 111 -9.25 8.44 1.24
C VAL A 111 -8.01 9.22 0.76
N ILE A 112 -7.59 9.07 -0.49
CA ILE A 112 -6.50 9.87 -1.06
C ILE A 112 -6.82 11.36 -0.97
N ALA A 113 -8.05 11.78 -1.31
CA ALA A 113 -8.45 13.18 -1.23
C ALA A 113 -8.44 13.73 0.21
N ALA A 114 -8.88 12.93 1.18
CA ALA A 114 -8.91 13.31 2.59
C ALA A 114 -7.51 13.33 3.22
N GLU A 115 -6.70 12.30 2.96
CA GLU A 115 -5.37 12.13 3.56
C GLU A 115 -4.27 12.90 2.85
N ARG A 116 -4.48 13.27 1.59
CA ARG A 116 -3.52 14.00 0.76
C ARG A 116 -2.10 13.41 0.84
N PRO A 117 -1.91 12.09 0.61
CA PRO A 117 -0.59 11.48 0.73
C PRO A 117 0.39 12.01 -0.32
N ASP A 118 1.67 11.69 -0.14
CA ASP A 118 2.74 11.86 -1.13
C ASP A 118 3.02 10.54 -1.86
N VAL A 119 2.87 9.41 -1.16
CA VAL A 119 3.07 8.06 -1.69
C VAL A 119 1.86 7.20 -1.37
N VAL A 120 1.37 6.45 -2.35
CA VAL A 120 0.30 5.47 -2.23
C VAL A 120 0.82 4.11 -2.67
N THR A 121 0.76 3.12 -1.78
CA THR A 121 1.12 1.72 -2.07
C THR A 121 -0.14 0.85 -2.05
N LEU A 122 -0.36 0.08 -3.11
CA LEU A 122 -1.60 -0.61 -3.38
C LEU A 122 -1.36 -2.10 -3.52
N ASN A 123 -2.16 -2.89 -2.82
CA ASN A 123 -2.27 -4.34 -3.01
C ASN A 123 -3.65 -4.68 -3.57
N GLU A 124 -3.69 -5.80 -4.29
CA GLU A 124 -4.91 -6.37 -4.86
C GLU A 124 -5.69 -5.40 -5.76
N ILE A 125 -5.01 -4.80 -6.74
CA ILE A 125 -5.57 -3.79 -7.64
C ILE A 125 -5.49 -4.22 -9.12
N CYS A 126 -6.45 -3.79 -9.92
CA CYS A 126 -6.44 -3.95 -11.38
C CYS A 126 -5.60 -2.85 -12.04
N ARG A 127 -4.93 -3.17 -13.14
CA ARG A 127 -3.96 -2.29 -13.80
C ARG A 127 -4.45 -0.85 -14.01
N ASP A 128 -5.61 -0.67 -14.60
CA ASP A 128 -6.08 0.66 -15.02
C ASP A 128 -6.63 1.48 -13.83
N ASP A 129 -6.97 0.81 -12.72
CA ASP A 129 -7.37 1.48 -11.48
C ASP A 129 -6.20 2.20 -10.81
N VAL A 130 -4.95 1.80 -11.08
CA VAL A 130 -3.76 2.56 -10.66
C VAL A 130 -3.77 3.96 -11.27
N ASP A 131 -4.14 4.10 -12.54
CA ASP A 131 -4.23 5.40 -13.21
C ASP A 131 -5.39 6.24 -12.66
N THR A 132 -6.50 5.60 -12.30
CA THR A 132 -7.61 6.25 -11.58
C THR A 132 -7.14 6.85 -10.26
N LEU A 133 -6.41 6.09 -9.46
CA LEU A 133 -5.88 6.58 -8.18
C LEU A 133 -4.73 7.58 -8.37
N ALA A 134 -3.97 7.50 -9.45
CA ALA A 134 -2.98 8.51 -9.82
C ALA A 134 -3.63 9.86 -10.14
N ARG A 135 -4.76 9.87 -10.86
CA ARG A 135 -5.55 11.09 -11.08
C ARG A 135 -6.11 11.65 -9.78
N ALA A 136 -6.63 10.79 -8.90
CA ALA A 136 -7.09 11.20 -7.58
C ALA A 136 -5.95 11.85 -6.78
N LEU A 137 -4.76 11.23 -6.76
CA LEU A 137 -3.58 11.80 -6.10
C LEU A 137 -3.19 13.13 -6.73
N ALA A 138 -3.18 13.25 -8.06
CA ALA A 138 -2.86 14.49 -8.76
C ALA A 138 -3.78 15.64 -8.36
N ALA A 139 -5.07 15.37 -8.18
CA ALA A 139 -6.09 16.36 -7.83
C ALA A 139 -5.97 16.93 -6.40
N VAL A 140 -5.33 16.22 -5.45
CA VAL A 140 -5.31 16.66 -4.04
C VAL A 140 -4.48 17.93 -3.79
N ARG A 141 -3.45 18.17 -4.62
CA ARG A 141 -2.53 19.30 -4.51
C ARG A 141 -2.01 19.72 -5.89
N PRO A 142 -2.01 21.01 -6.24
CA PRO A 142 -1.38 21.50 -7.46
C PRO A 142 0.15 21.40 -7.37
N GLY A 143 0.81 21.18 -8.52
CA GLY A 143 2.27 21.15 -8.65
C GLY A 143 2.94 19.79 -8.36
N GLY A 144 4.12 19.58 -8.93
CA GLY A 144 4.84 18.29 -8.88
C GLY A 144 4.34 17.28 -9.91
N ARG A 145 5.12 16.22 -10.14
CA ARG A 145 4.75 15.14 -11.08
C ARG A 145 4.22 13.94 -10.30
N VAL A 146 3.03 13.44 -10.67
CA VAL A 146 2.54 12.15 -10.20
C VAL A 146 3.04 11.04 -11.11
N VAL A 147 3.62 10.00 -10.52
CA VAL A 147 4.19 8.86 -11.23
C VAL A 147 3.49 7.59 -10.75
N PRO A 148 2.65 6.96 -11.59
CA PRO A 148 2.15 5.63 -11.34
C PRO A 148 3.15 4.56 -11.80
N ALA A 149 3.12 3.41 -11.13
CA ALA A 149 3.72 2.18 -11.58
C ALA A 149 2.88 0.97 -11.14
N PHE A 150 2.97 -0.10 -11.91
CA PHE A 150 2.24 -1.34 -11.70
C PHE A 150 3.15 -2.55 -11.93
N GLN A 151 2.86 -3.63 -11.19
CA GLN A 151 3.42 -4.95 -11.41
C GLN A 151 2.29 -5.97 -11.31
N ALA A 152 2.09 -6.73 -12.38
CA ALA A 152 1.11 -7.82 -12.39
C ALA A 152 1.61 -8.98 -11.51
N ALA A 153 0.72 -9.61 -10.76
CA ALA A 153 0.95 -10.91 -10.15
C ALA A 153 0.86 -11.99 -11.23
N GLY A 154 1.73 -12.99 -11.17
CA GLY A 154 1.66 -14.15 -12.04
C GLY A 154 0.51 -15.08 -11.65
N ASP A 155 0.05 -15.88 -12.59
CA ASP A 155 -0.80 -17.05 -12.39
C ASP A 155 0.04 -18.27 -12.79
N ARG A 156 0.50 -19.03 -11.79
CA ARG A 156 1.43 -20.14 -12.00
C ARG A 156 0.88 -21.22 -12.94
N PRO A 157 -0.40 -21.65 -12.84
CA PRO A 157 -0.94 -22.66 -13.74
C PRO A 157 -0.91 -22.25 -15.21
N SER A 158 -1.33 -21.03 -15.54
CA SER A 158 -1.39 -20.55 -16.93
C SER A 158 -0.07 -19.91 -17.42
N ARG A 159 0.85 -19.58 -16.51
CA ARG A 159 2.05 -18.77 -16.76
C ARG A 159 1.74 -17.39 -17.35
N ALA A 160 0.52 -16.90 -17.16
CA ALA A 160 0.09 -15.56 -17.55
C ALA A 160 0.00 -14.66 -16.32
N ALA A 161 -0.48 -13.43 -16.49
CA ALA A 161 -0.88 -12.60 -15.36
C ALA A 161 -2.17 -13.13 -14.74
N THR A 162 -2.26 -13.09 -13.40
CA THR A 162 -3.55 -13.17 -12.70
C THR A 162 -4.45 -12.04 -13.20
N ARG A 163 -5.73 -12.33 -13.38
CA ARG A 163 -6.70 -11.36 -13.95
C ARG A 163 -7.79 -10.98 -12.98
N CYS A 164 -8.14 -9.70 -13.03
CA CYS A 164 -9.39 -9.21 -12.48
C CYS A 164 -10.58 -9.74 -13.30
N VAL A 165 -11.79 -9.71 -12.72
CA VAL A 165 -13.03 -10.12 -13.41
C VAL A 165 -13.35 -9.30 -14.66
N ASN A 166 -12.82 -8.07 -14.76
CA ASN A 166 -12.91 -7.22 -15.96
C ASN A 166 -11.86 -7.57 -17.03
N GLY A 167 -11.06 -8.63 -16.84
CA GLY A 167 -10.05 -9.10 -17.78
C GLY A 167 -8.68 -8.41 -17.68
N GLN A 168 -8.56 -7.33 -16.90
CA GLN A 168 -7.29 -6.62 -16.70
C GLN A 168 -6.32 -7.46 -15.88
N ALA A 169 -5.02 -7.17 -16.01
CA ALA A 169 -4.02 -7.72 -15.11
C ALA A 169 -4.26 -7.24 -13.68
N TYR A 170 -4.16 -8.16 -12.74
CA TYR A 170 -4.26 -7.94 -11.31
C TYR A 170 -2.86 -7.94 -10.67
N GLY A 171 -2.64 -7.15 -9.63
CA GLY A 171 -1.37 -7.15 -8.91
C GLY A 171 -1.23 -6.02 -7.90
N ILE A 172 -0.05 -5.41 -7.87
CA ILE A 172 0.31 -4.32 -6.96
C ILE A 172 0.58 -3.02 -7.73
N GLY A 173 0.24 -1.90 -7.11
CA GLY A 173 0.39 -0.57 -7.67
C GLY A 173 1.15 0.36 -6.72
N LEU A 174 1.89 1.31 -7.29
CA LEU A 174 2.54 2.36 -6.52
C LEU A 174 2.34 3.69 -7.25
N VAL A 175 1.87 4.70 -6.51
CA VAL A 175 1.69 6.05 -7.03
C VAL A 175 2.44 7.02 -6.12
N ALA A 176 3.37 7.77 -6.67
CA ALA A 176 4.14 8.76 -5.91
C ALA A 176 4.04 10.15 -6.55
N ARG A 177 3.98 11.18 -5.71
CA ARG A 177 4.15 12.57 -6.11
C ARG A 177 5.61 12.99 -5.89
N LEU A 178 6.26 13.48 -6.93
CA LEU A 178 7.62 13.99 -6.88
C LEU A 178 7.60 15.51 -6.90
N ALA A 179 8.18 16.11 -5.86
CA ALA A 179 8.41 17.55 -5.80
C ALA A 179 9.65 17.89 -6.65
N GLY A 180 9.51 18.84 -7.58
CA GLY A 180 10.62 19.38 -8.37
C GLY A 180 10.52 19.10 -9.89
N PRO A 181 10.71 20.12 -10.74
CA PRO A 181 10.87 19.91 -12.17
C PRO A 181 12.19 19.15 -12.44
N GLY A 182 12.11 18.01 -13.12
CA GLY A 182 13.29 17.24 -13.57
C GLY A 182 13.59 15.93 -12.82
N ALA A 183 12.92 15.62 -11.70
CA ALA A 183 13.14 14.36 -10.98
C ALA A 183 12.76 13.14 -11.85
N ARG A 184 13.72 12.45 -12.45
CA ARG A 184 13.46 11.22 -13.22
C ARG A 184 13.26 10.07 -12.24
N ALA A 185 12.12 9.38 -12.36
CA ALA A 185 11.84 8.21 -11.55
C ALA A 185 11.95 6.96 -12.43
N GLY A 186 12.70 5.97 -11.95
CA GLY A 186 12.75 4.62 -12.50
C GLY A 186 11.82 3.69 -11.72
N ALA A 187 11.16 2.77 -12.43
CA ALA A 187 10.39 1.70 -11.82
C ALA A 187 11.18 0.38 -11.91
N HIS A 188 11.39 -0.25 -10.77
CA HIS A 188 12.00 -1.57 -10.63
C HIS A 188 10.94 -2.54 -10.15
N ARG A 189 10.88 -3.74 -10.73
CA ARG A 189 9.81 -4.70 -10.44
C ARG A 189 10.29 -6.13 -10.65
N GLY A 190 9.65 -7.08 -10.00
CA GLY A 190 9.95 -8.50 -10.21
C GLY A 190 9.03 -9.43 -9.45
N THR A 191 9.19 -10.72 -9.76
CA THR A 191 8.56 -11.84 -9.05
C THR A 191 9.54 -12.36 -8.00
N TYR A 192 9.03 -12.74 -6.82
CA TYR A 192 9.89 -13.33 -5.81
C TYR A 192 10.41 -14.71 -6.22
N PRO A 193 11.67 -15.07 -5.89
CA PRO A 193 12.16 -16.43 -6.08
C PRO A 193 11.43 -17.45 -5.21
N ALA A 194 11.11 -17.08 -3.96
CA ALA A 194 10.28 -17.89 -3.08
C ALA A 194 8.80 -17.67 -3.42
N GLN A 195 8.09 -18.73 -3.76
CA GLN A 195 6.66 -18.72 -4.06
C GLN A 195 5.92 -19.77 -3.24
N ASP A 196 4.70 -19.47 -2.85
CA ASP A 196 3.84 -20.39 -2.11
C ASP A 196 3.16 -21.33 -3.11
N LEU A 197 3.50 -22.61 -3.04
CA LEU A 197 3.01 -23.60 -4.01
C LEU A 197 1.52 -23.93 -3.83
N ALA A 198 0.92 -23.61 -2.68
CA ALA A 198 -0.50 -23.82 -2.42
C ALA A 198 -1.38 -22.72 -3.03
N ASP A 199 -0.81 -21.54 -3.30
CA ASP A 199 -1.48 -20.40 -3.93
C ASP A 199 -1.09 -20.33 -5.42
N PRO A 200 -2.03 -20.33 -6.39
CA PRO A 200 -1.70 -20.16 -7.80
C PRO A 200 -1.18 -18.75 -8.12
N GLU A 201 -1.49 -17.75 -7.30
CA GLU A 201 -1.01 -16.37 -7.48
C GLU A 201 0.48 -16.27 -7.10
N GLU A 202 1.29 -15.75 -8.02
CA GLU A 202 2.69 -15.46 -7.73
C GLU A 202 2.85 -14.09 -7.07
N ARG A 203 3.63 -14.05 -6.00
CA ARG A 203 3.92 -12.83 -5.24
C ARG A 203 5.03 -12.03 -5.90
N VAL A 204 4.87 -10.72 -5.89
CA VAL A 204 5.67 -9.76 -6.65
C VAL A 204 6.04 -8.56 -5.81
N TRP A 205 7.06 -7.82 -6.25
CA TRP A 205 7.49 -6.56 -5.65
C TRP A 205 7.60 -5.46 -6.70
N LEU A 206 7.44 -4.22 -6.26
CA LEU A 206 7.51 -3.03 -7.10
C LEU A 206 8.14 -1.87 -6.32
N CYS A 207 9.12 -1.20 -6.90
CA CYS A 207 9.73 0.00 -6.36
C CYS A 207 9.75 1.14 -7.38
N LEU A 208 9.46 2.36 -6.94
CA LEU A 208 9.81 3.60 -7.61
C LEU A 208 11.04 4.20 -6.96
N HIS A 209 12.02 4.57 -7.78
CA HIS A 209 13.24 5.22 -7.33
C HIS A 209 13.42 6.55 -8.07
N ALA A 210 13.50 7.65 -7.31
CA ALA A 210 13.93 8.95 -7.79
C ALA A 210 15.12 9.38 -6.91
N ALA A 211 16.31 9.39 -7.52
CA ALA A 211 17.57 9.66 -6.82
C ALA A 211 17.49 10.95 -5.99
N ALA A 212 18.01 10.90 -4.76
CA ALA A 212 17.97 11.98 -3.76
C ALA A 212 16.59 12.53 -3.37
N VAL A 213 15.49 11.97 -3.90
CA VAL A 213 14.12 12.43 -3.63
C VAL A 213 13.33 11.39 -2.84
N LEU A 214 13.23 10.17 -3.36
CA LEU A 214 12.37 9.13 -2.79
C LEU A 214 12.76 7.76 -3.34
N HIS A 215 12.83 6.76 -2.45
CA HIS A 215 12.72 5.36 -2.83
C HIS A 215 11.49 4.75 -2.16
N ALA A 216 10.46 4.40 -2.93
CA ALA A 216 9.23 3.85 -2.41
C ALA A 216 9.01 2.44 -2.99
N CYS A 217 8.69 1.48 -2.14
CA CYS A 217 8.41 0.10 -2.54
C CYS A 217 7.04 -0.37 -2.03
N THR A 218 6.45 -1.30 -2.76
CA THR A 218 5.23 -2.01 -2.39
C THR A 218 5.37 -3.50 -2.71
N THR A 219 4.66 -4.32 -1.93
CA THR A 219 4.62 -5.77 -2.10
C THR A 219 3.35 -6.33 -1.48
N HIS A 220 2.95 -7.52 -1.92
CA HIS A 220 1.93 -8.36 -1.27
C HIS A 220 2.53 -9.76 -1.11
N LEU A 221 2.70 -10.21 0.13
CA LEU A 221 3.40 -11.47 0.43
C LEU A 221 2.45 -12.65 0.51
N ALA A 222 2.99 -13.87 0.50
CA ALA A 222 2.23 -15.10 0.61
C ALA A 222 1.30 -15.08 1.85
N ASN A 223 0.07 -15.56 1.68
CA ASN A 223 -0.95 -15.55 2.74
C ASN A 223 -1.18 -16.92 3.38
N THR A 224 -0.82 -18.01 2.70
CA THR A 224 -1.03 -19.39 3.17
C THR A 224 0.21 -20.02 3.81
N ASP A 225 1.41 -19.56 3.45
CA ASP A 225 2.67 -19.99 4.07
C ASP A 225 3.45 -18.78 4.63
N GLY A 226 3.49 -18.70 5.97
CA GLY A 226 4.20 -17.64 6.67
C GLY A 226 5.73 -17.69 6.52
N ALA A 227 6.33 -18.88 6.35
CA ALA A 227 7.76 -19.00 6.13
C ALA A 227 8.15 -18.48 4.74
N VAL A 228 7.33 -18.77 3.73
CA VAL A 228 7.47 -18.17 2.39
C VAL A 228 7.31 -16.66 2.46
N ALA A 229 6.29 -16.15 3.16
CA ALA A 229 6.10 -14.71 3.36
C ALA A 229 7.32 -14.06 4.01
N LEU A 230 7.89 -14.68 5.05
CA LEU A 230 9.09 -14.15 5.71
C LEU A 230 10.30 -14.13 4.75
N ALA A 231 10.49 -15.18 3.94
CA ALA A 231 11.56 -15.24 2.95
C ALA A 231 11.41 -14.16 1.86
N GLN A 232 10.18 -13.90 1.41
CA GLN A 232 9.89 -12.82 0.44
C GLN A 232 10.14 -11.43 1.05
N CYS A 233 9.75 -11.22 2.32
CA CYS A 233 10.04 -9.99 3.05
C CYS A 233 11.55 -9.73 3.14
N ALA A 234 12.31 -10.72 3.59
CA ALA A 234 13.77 -10.64 3.69
C ALA A 234 14.41 -10.40 2.31
N HIS A 235 13.96 -11.10 1.27
CA HIS A 235 14.47 -10.88 -0.08
C HIS A 235 14.29 -9.43 -0.55
N LEU A 236 13.13 -8.82 -0.31
CA LEU A 236 12.90 -7.42 -0.70
C LEU A 236 13.82 -6.47 0.07
N LEU A 237 13.94 -6.64 1.37
CA LEU A 237 14.65 -5.71 2.26
C LEU A 237 16.19 -5.89 2.25
N ASP A 238 16.68 -7.12 2.10
CA ASP A 238 18.10 -7.44 2.19
C ASP A 238 18.77 -7.64 0.81
N THR A 239 17.99 -7.92 -0.23
CA THR A 239 18.53 -8.14 -1.59
C THR A 239 18.11 -7.05 -2.56
N VAL A 240 16.81 -6.89 -2.81
CA VAL A 240 16.28 -6.02 -3.87
C VAL A 240 16.55 -4.55 -3.57
N VAL A 241 16.14 -4.07 -2.40
CA VAL A 241 16.31 -2.65 -2.02
C VAL A 241 17.80 -2.26 -2.00
N PRO A 242 18.72 -3.04 -1.37
CA PRO A 242 20.14 -2.74 -1.43
C PRO A 242 20.73 -2.77 -2.85
N ALA A 243 20.28 -3.69 -3.72
CA ALA A 243 20.73 -3.73 -5.11
C ALA A 243 20.33 -2.45 -5.88
N ILE A 244 19.07 -2.04 -5.80
CA ILE A 244 18.61 -0.80 -6.44
C ILE A 244 19.40 0.40 -5.93
N ARG A 245 19.68 0.48 -4.63
CA ARG A 245 20.48 1.59 -4.06
C ARG A 245 21.92 1.63 -4.57
N ARG A 246 22.55 0.47 -4.77
CA ARG A 246 23.90 0.40 -5.35
C ARG A 246 23.91 0.88 -6.80
N ASP A 247 22.89 0.52 -7.57
CA ASP A 247 22.85 0.78 -9.01
C ASP A 247 22.32 2.19 -9.35
N ALA A 248 21.31 2.67 -8.62
CA ALA A 248 20.59 3.92 -8.91
C ALA A 248 20.89 5.06 -7.92
N GLY A 249 21.67 4.77 -6.87
CA GLY A 249 22.01 5.71 -5.81
C GLY A 249 21.11 5.59 -4.57
N TYR A 250 21.57 6.18 -3.47
CA TYR A 250 20.84 6.16 -2.22
C TYR A 250 19.69 7.18 -2.21
N ALA A 251 18.55 6.77 -1.66
CA ALA A 251 17.50 7.68 -1.23
C ALA A 251 16.80 7.09 0.01
N PRO A 252 16.30 7.95 0.92
CA PRO A 252 15.44 7.52 2.03
C PRO A 252 14.33 6.60 1.51
N THR A 253 14.23 5.43 2.10
CA THR A 253 13.38 4.35 1.58
C THR A 253 12.17 4.15 2.46
N VAL A 254 11.01 4.05 1.83
CA VAL A 254 9.79 3.57 2.45
C VAL A 254 9.25 2.35 1.71
N LEU A 255 8.79 1.36 2.46
CA LEU A 255 8.05 0.20 1.95
C LEU A 255 6.67 0.18 2.60
N GLY A 256 5.63 0.03 1.79
CA GLY A 256 4.26 -0.20 2.28
C GLY A 256 3.65 -1.42 1.62
N GLY A 257 3.03 -2.32 2.39
CA GLY A 257 2.31 -3.45 1.81
C GLY A 257 1.54 -4.28 2.84
N ASP A 258 0.68 -5.15 2.34
CA ASP A 258 0.14 -6.27 3.10
C ASP A 258 1.17 -7.39 3.11
N LEU A 259 1.80 -7.57 4.27
CA LEU A 259 2.89 -8.54 4.39
C LEU A 259 2.39 -9.92 4.81
N ASN A 260 1.09 -10.08 5.10
CA ASN A 260 0.55 -11.32 5.69
C ASN A 260 1.31 -11.82 6.93
N LEU A 261 2.10 -10.95 7.56
CA LEU A 261 2.91 -11.19 8.75
C LEU A 261 2.54 -10.17 9.82
N ARG A 262 2.66 -10.57 11.09
CA ARG A 262 2.31 -9.74 12.25
C ARG A 262 3.49 -9.62 13.19
N ALA A 263 3.56 -8.51 13.91
CA ALA A 263 4.47 -8.39 15.06
C ALA A 263 4.01 -9.36 16.17
N GLY A 264 4.93 -10.16 16.70
CA GLY A 264 4.59 -11.24 17.63
C GLY A 264 3.88 -12.43 16.98
N GLY A 265 3.80 -12.47 15.64
CA GLY A 265 3.27 -13.62 14.90
C GLY A 265 4.25 -14.79 14.84
N ALA A 266 3.80 -15.89 14.24
CA ALA A 266 4.62 -17.07 13.93
C ALA A 266 4.51 -17.37 12.42
N PRO A 267 5.46 -16.92 11.58
CA PRO A 267 6.65 -16.15 11.94
C PRO A 267 6.37 -14.67 12.24
N ASP A 268 7.31 -14.04 12.94
CA ASP A 268 7.24 -12.63 13.31
C ASP A 268 7.76 -11.75 12.17
N VAL A 269 6.98 -10.74 11.77
CA VAL A 269 7.40 -9.77 10.74
C VAL A 269 8.71 -9.06 11.09
N ARG A 270 9.01 -8.88 12.38
CA ARG A 270 10.24 -8.21 12.84
C ARG A 270 11.50 -8.99 12.45
N SER A 271 11.38 -10.29 12.19
CA SER A 271 12.51 -11.14 11.80
C SER A 271 13.04 -10.85 10.40
N CYS A 272 12.30 -10.14 9.54
CA CYS A 272 12.77 -9.68 8.24
C CYS A 272 13.06 -8.17 8.19
N VAL A 273 12.91 -7.44 9.30
CA VAL A 273 13.17 -6.00 9.35
C VAL A 273 14.66 -5.75 9.60
N PRO A 274 15.38 -5.10 8.68
CA PRO A 274 16.80 -4.85 8.88
C PRO A 274 17.06 -4.02 10.15
N PRO A 275 18.18 -4.24 10.85
CA PRO A 275 18.52 -3.48 12.04
C PRO A 275 18.42 -1.96 11.83
N GLY A 276 17.78 -1.28 12.78
CA GLY A 276 17.60 0.17 12.76
C GLY A 276 16.44 0.67 11.90
N TYR A 277 15.87 -0.13 10.99
CA TYR A 277 14.67 0.27 10.24
C TYR A 277 13.52 0.57 11.21
N ARG A 278 12.70 1.54 10.85
CA ARG A 278 11.47 1.89 11.57
C ARG A 278 10.31 1.15 10.94
N ARG A 279 9.32 0.78 11.76
CA ARG A 279 8.14 0.03 11.32
C ARG A 279 6.89 0.50 12.07
N VAL A 280 5.78 0.61 11.35
CA VAL A 280 4.43 0.75 11.88
C VAL A 280 3.48 -0.21 11.16
N ASP A 281 2.39 -0.60 11.83
CA ASP A 281 1.34 -1.49 11.32
C ASP A 281 -0.08 -0.94 11.54
N ASP A 282 -1.07 -1.66 11.04
CA ASP A 282 -2.50 -1.49 11.32
C ASP A 282 -2.99 -2.34 12.51
N GLY A 283 -2.09 -2.94 13.29
CA GLY A 283 -2.41 -3.96 14.29
C GLY A 283 -2.66 -5.35 13.70
N ALA A 284 -2.56 -5.50 12.37
CA ALA A 284 -2.76 -6.73 11.64
C ALA A 284 -1.63 -6.93 10.60
N ARG A 285 -1.98 -7.03 9.32
CA ARG A 285 -1.08 -7.51 8.26
C ARG A 285 -0.47 -6.39 7.41
N GLN A 286 -1.05 -5.19 7.46
CA GLN A 286 -0.51 -4.06 6.72
C GLN A 286 0.66 -3.44 7.47
N GLN A 287 1.75 -3.19 6.75
CA GLN A 287 2.99 -2.68 7.31
C GLN A 287 3.47 -1.48 6.49
N ILE A 288 4.05 -0.51 7.19
CA ILE A 288 4.91 0.52 6.61
C ILE A 288 6.27 0.43 7.31
N MET A 289 7.33 0.33 6.53
CA MET A 289 8.72 0.26 6.98
C MET A 289 9.52 1.39 6.36
N ALA A 290 10.52 1.92 7.08
CA ALA A 290 11.40 2.95 6.56
C ALA A 290 12.84 2.78 7.04
N THR A 291 13.79 3.32 6.28
CA THR A 291 15.21 3.36 6.63
C THR A 291 15.51 4.18 7.88
N THR A 292 16.73 4.05 8.40
CA THR A 292 17.19 4.68 9.65
C THR A 292 17.24 6.21 9.63
N ASP A 293 17.34 6.81 8.44
CA ASP A 293 17.29 8.26 8.18
C ASP A 293 15.85 8.80 8.07
N VAL A 294 14.86 7.95 8.34
CA VAL A 294 13.45 8.31 8.37
C VAL A 294 12.88 8.09 9.77
N THR A 295 12.28 9.14 10.32
CA THR A 295 11.48 9.05 11.53
C THR A 295 10.00 8.86 11.17
N ILE A 296 9.33 7.93 11.83
CA ILE A 296 7.88 7.77 11.72
C ILE A 296 7.25 8.47 12.93
N CYS A 297 6.60 9.62 12.72
CA CYS A 297 6.00 10.36 13.83
C CYS A 297 4.68 9.71 14.29
N CYS A 298 3.88 9.31 13.29
CA CYS A 298 2.46 9.19 13.47
C CYS A 298 1.91 8.14 12.52
N ARG A 299 1.04 7.28 13.03
CA ARG A 299 0.30 6.30 12.25
C ARG A 299 -1.18 6.33 12.59
N ARG A 300 -2.03 5.96 11.65
CA ARG A 300 -3.43 5.63 11.93
C ARG A 300 -4.03 4.73 10.86
N ALA A 301 -5.01 3.93 11.29
CA ALA A 301 -5.90 3.24 10.38
C ALA A 301 -7.03 4.20 9.93
N VAL A 302 -7.48 4.04 8.68
CA VAL A 302 -8.66 4.70 8.11
C VAL A 302 -9.64 3.61 7.73
N ASP A 303 -10.89 3.77 8.16
CA ASP A 303 -11.96 2.86 7.78
C ASP A 303 -12.27 2.94 6.27
N MET A 304 -12.23 1.78 5.62
CA MET A 304 -12.58 1.58 4.21
C MET A 304 -14.07 1.26 3.99
N ARG A 305 -14.91 1.46 5.02
CA ARG A 305 -16.37 1.38 4.97
C ARG A 305 -16.88 0.05 4.42
N GLY A 306 -16.17 -1.04 4.75
CA GLY A 306 -16.48 -2.38 4.27
C GLY A 306 -16.35 -2.57 2.75
N THR A 307 -15.68 -1.66 2.01
CA THR A 307 -15.45 -1.86 0.57
C THR A 307 -14.30 -2.82 0.25
N THR A 308 -13.48 -3.08 1.26
CA THR A 308 -12.43 -4.11 1.39
C THR A 308 -12.46 -4.57 2.85
N ASP A 309 -11.87 -5.71 3.16
CA ASP A 309 -11.71 -6.26 4.51
C ASP A 309 -10.50 -5.69 5.26
N HIS A 310 -9.71 -4.84 4.61
CA HIS A 310 -8.60 -4.12 5.23
C HIS A 310 -8.92 -2.65 5.51
N PRO A 311 -8.40 -2.08 6.61
CA PRO A 311 -8.30 -0.63 6.71
C PRO A 311 -7.29 -0.11 5.67
N ALA A 312 -7.24 1.21 5.52
CA ALA A 312 -6.06 1.86 4.94
C ALA A 312 -5.10 2.29 6.07
N LEU A 313 -3.80 2.14 5.86
CA LEU A 313 -2.78 2.52 6.81
C LEU A 313 -2.08 3.82 6.37
N VAL A 314 -2.18 4.87 7.19
CA VAL A 314 -1.50 6.15 6.95
C VAL A 314 -0.33 6.28 7.91
N ALA A 315 0.83 6.66 7.38
CA ALA A 315 1.98 7.07 8.17
C ALA A 315 2.49 8.43 7.73
N THR A 316 2.92 9.25 8.69
CA THR A 316 3.65 10.50 8.42
C THR A 316 5.11 10.31 8.79
N LEU A 317 5.96 10.56 7.81
CA LEU A 317 7.40 10.37 7.87
C LEU A 317 8.09 11.73 7.88
N THR A 318 9.15 11.83 8.64
CA THR A 318 10.11 12.93 8.60
C THR A 318 11.41 12.38 8.07
N VAL A 319 11.87 12.95 6.97
CA VAL A 319 13.13 12.58 6.33
C VAL A 319 14.17 13.59 6.78
N ASP A 320 15.14 13.11 7.56
CA ASP A 320 16.33 13.88 7.83
C ASP A 320 17.09 13.98 6.51
N ARG A 321 17.48 15.21 6.16
CA ARG A 321 17.95 15.57 4.82
C ARG A 321 18.98 14.57 4.24
N PRO A 322 18.98 14.28 2.92
CA PRO A 322 20.04 13.46 2.32
C PRO A 322 21.41 14.14 2.47
N PRO A 323 22.52 13.38 2.45
CA PRO A 323 23.86 13.96 2.27
C PRO A 323 23.89 14.74 0.96
N ARG A 324 24.60 15.87 0.96
CA ARG A 324 24.78 16.75 -0.20
C ARG A 324 25.46 16.04 -1.36
#